data_AF-A0A8X6VFJ8-F1
#
_entry.id   AF-A0A8X6VFJ8-F1
#
_cell.length_a   1.000
_cell.length_b   1.000
_cell.length_c   1.000
_cell.angle_alpha   90.00
_cell.angle_beta   90.00
_cell.angle_gamma   90.00
#
_symmetry.space_group_name_H-M   'P 1'
#
loop_
_entity.id
_entity.type
_entity.pdbx_description
1 polymer ?
#
loop_
_entity_poly.entity_id
_entity_poly.type
_entity_poly.pdbx_seq_one_letter_code
_entity_poly.pdbx_strand_id
1 'polypeptide(L)'
;MSRREQRSAFDQVSEFDKGRIVSYRDCGLSLGEIGSRAGRNKTTLMQICDRWMQEGTTDQRGRSHPPQCTTSREDRQFVRMAVTDRSVTSRTLAQHIESVTHHSVSARTIRRSLKQSGLSARRPLLGRPFTQNHRRLPPPMVR
;
A
#
# COMPACT_ATOMS: atom_id res chain seq x y z
N MET A 1 -34.72 16.40 5.59
CA MET A 1 -33.55 15.53 5.38
C MET A 1 -32.44 15.97 6.32
N SER A 2 -32.12 15.14 7.32
CA SER A 2 -31.08 15.37 8.32
C SER A 2 -29.67 15.16 7.73
N ARG A 3 -28.66 15.87 8.26
CA ARG A 3 -27.24 15.74 7.85
C ARG A 3 -26.69 14.30 7.96
N ARG A 4 -27.29 13.47 8.82
CA ARG A 4 -26.96 12.04 8.95
C ARG A 4 -27.52 11.20 7.79
N GLU A 5 -28.72 11.51 7.31
CA GLU A 5 -29.37 10.78 6.20
C GLU A 5 -28.61 10.99 4.88
N GLN A 6 -28.04 12.18 4.67
CA GLN A 6 -27.24 12.46 3.47
C GLN A 6 -25.91 11.70 3.43
N ARG A 7 -25.32 11.33 4.58
CA ARG A 7 -24.06 10.57 4.60
C ARG A 7 -24.26 9.10 4.19
N SER A 8 -25.39 8.50 4.58
CA SER A 8 -25.72 7.10 4.26
C SER A 8 -25.82 6.84 2.74
N ALA A 9 -26.18 7.86 1.95
CA ALA A 9 -26.26 7.76 0.50
C ALA A 9 -24.91 7.45 -0.19
N PHE A 10 -23.78 7.72 0.48
CA PHE A 10 -22.43 7.47 -0.03
C PHE A 10 -21.75 6.26 0.62
N ASP A 11 -22.41 5.60 1.57
CA ASP A 11 -21.88 4.39 2.18
C ASP A 11 -21.91 3.24 1.17
N GLN A 12 -20.87 2.39 1.24
CA GLN A 12 -20.75 1.24 0.36
C GLN A 12 -21.96 0.31 0.53
N VAL A 13 -22.50 -0.16 -0.59
CA VAL A 13 -23.59 -1.13 -0.61
C VAL A 13 -23.04 -2.46 -0.08
N SER A 14 -23.71 -3.02 0.92
CA SER A 14 -23.37 -4.34 1.47
C SER A 14 -23.45 -5.41 0.38
N GLU A 15 -22.58 -6.43 0.42
CA GLU A 15 -22.62 -7.53 -0.55
C GLU A 15 -23.99 -8.22 -0.59
N PHE A 16 -24.66 -8.32 0.57
CA PHE A 16 -26.02 -8.86 0.63
C PHE A 16 -27.02 -8.00 -0.16
N ASP A 17 -26.95 -6.68 -0.01
CA ASP A 17 -27.83 -5.76 -0.74
C ASP A 17 -27.54 -5.79 -2.24
N LYS A 18 -26.27 -5.94 -2.65
CA LYS A 18 -25.92 -6.13 -4.06
C LYS A 18 -26.52 -7.41 -4.63
N GLY A 19 -26.45 -8.52 -3.89
CA GLY A 19 -27.09 -9.78 -4.27
C GLY A 19 -28.60 -9.64 -4.44
N ARG A 20 -29.27 -8.90 -3.54
CA ARG A 20 -30.69 -8.59 -3.67
C ARG A 20 -30.98 -7.76 -4.92
N ILE A 21 -30.17 -6.72 -5.19
CA ILE A 21 -30.31 -5.87 -6.38
C ILE A 21 -30.20 -6.70 -7.66
N VAL A 22 -29.20 -7.59 -7.73
CA VAL A 22 -29.03 -8.53 -8.85
C VAL A 22 -30.23 -9.45 -8.98
N SER A 23 -30.71 -10.05 -7.88
CA SER A 23 -31.88 -10.93 -7.92
C SER A 23 -33.13 -10.22 -8.45
N TYR A 24 -33.36 -8.97 -8.05
CA TYR A 24 -34.48 -8.18 -8.59
C TYR A 24 -34.30 -7.87 -10.07
N ARG A 25 -33.05 -7.64 -10.49
CA ARG A 25 -32.74 -7.39 -11.90
C ARG A 25 -32.99 -8.63 -12.76
N ASP A 26 -32.62 -9.82 -12.28
CA ASP A 26 -32.85 -11.09 -12.95
C ASP A 26 -34.35 -11.44 -13.01
N CYS A 27 -35.13 -11.02 -12.00
CA CYS A 27 -36.60 -11.10 -12.04
C CYS A 27 -37.27 -10.08 -12.99
N GLY A 28 -36.50 -9.27 -13.72
CA GLY A 28 -37.02 -8.34 -14.73
C GLY A 28 -37.53 -7.00 -14.19
N LEU A 29 -37.24 -6.65 -12.93
CA LEU A 29 -37.70 -5.37 -12.38
C LEU A 29 -37.00 -4.17 -13.01
N SER A 30 -37.73 -3.06 -13.07
CA SER A 30 -37.17 -1.76 -13.46
C SER A 30 -36.28 -1.18 -12.35
N LEU A 31 -35.30 -0.36 -12.72
CA LEU A 31 -34.40 0.28 -11.75
C LEU A 31 -35.16 1.14 -10.71
N GLY A 32 -36.33 1.69 -11.05
CA GLY A 32 -37.16 2.47 -10.13
C GLY A 32 -37.80 1.60 -9.04
N GLU A 33 -38.31 0.43 -9.40
CA GLU A 33 -38.87 -0.55 -8.46
C GLU A 33 -37.78 -1.12 -7.55
N ILE A 34 -36.61 -1.42 -8.13
CA ILE A 34 -35.44 -1.89 -7.38
C ILE A 34 -35.01 -0.83 -6.37
N GLY A 35 -34.94 0.45 -6.76
CA GLY A 35 -34.56 1.53 -5.85
C GLY A 35 -35.55 1.74 -4.71
N SER A 36 -36.84 1.59 -4.99
CA SER A 36 -37.89 1.68 -3.98
C SER A 36 -37.79 0.54 -2.95
N ARG A 37 -37.43 -0.68 -3.38
CA ARG A 37 -37.26 -1.85 -2.49
C ARG A 37 -35.91 -1.90 -1.76
N ALA A 38 -34.85 -1.46 -2.43
CA ALA A 38 -33.48 -1.52 -1.91
C ALA A 38 -33.07 -0.24 -1.16
N GLY A 39 -33.84 0.84 -1.26
CA GLY A 39 -33.53 2.12 -0.63
C GLY A 39 -32.27 2.80 -1.20
N ARG A 40 -31.94 2.55 -2.48
CA ARG A 40 -30.74 3.08 -3.14
C ARG A 40 -31.11 3.95 -4.34
N ASN A 41 -30.24 4.91 -4.65
CA ASN A 41 -30.44 5.80 -5.79
C ASN A 41 -30.27 5.05 -7.13
N LYS A 42 -30.85 5.60 -8.20
CA LYS A 42 -30.84 4.97 -9.53
C LYS A 42 -29.42 4.79 -10.08
N THR A 43 -28.48 5.70 -9.78
CA THR A 43 -27.10 5.65 -10.28
C THR A 43 -26.31 4.48 -9.70
N THR A 44 -26.42 4.22 -8.39
CA THR A 44 -25.80 3.06 -7.75
C THR A 44 -26.37 1.75 -8.30
N LEU A 45 -27.70 1.68 -8.51
CA LEU A 45 -28.33 0.49 -9.08
C LEU A 45 -27.87 0.20 -10.50
N MET A 46 -27.79 1.25 -11.34
CA MET A 46 -27.29 1.14 -12.70
C MET A 46 -25.84 0.62 -12.71
N GLN A 47 -24.96 1.17 -11.87
CA GLN A 47 -23.57 0.69 -11.76
C GLN A 47 -23.45 -0.77 -11.33
N ILE A 48 -24.29 -1.23 -10.39
CA ILE A 48 -24.28 -2.63 -9.92
C ILE A 48 -24.81 -3.56 -11.01
N CYS A 49 -25.95 -3.22 -11.63
CA CYS A 49 -26.55 -4.03 -12.68
C CYS A 49 -25.67 -4.11 -13.92
N ASP A 50 -25.10 -2.98 -14.36
CA ASP A 50 -24.21 -2.94 -15.52
C ASP A 50 -22.95 -3.77 -15.27
N ARG A 51 -22.38 -3.70 -14.06
CA ARG A 51 -21.24 -4.55 -13.69
C ARG A 51 -21.61 -6.02 -13.71
N TRP A 52 -22.76 -6.38 -13.14
CA TRP A 52 -23.23 -7.76 -13.16
C TRP A 52 -23.40 -8.28 -14.60
N MET A 53 -23.99 -7.48 -15.48
CA MET A 53 -24.18 -7.86 -16.89
C MET A 53 -22.86 -7.96 -17.68
N GLN A 54 -21.85 -7.13 -17.36
CA GLN A 54 -20.57 -7.11 -18.09
C GLN A 54 -19.55 -8.11 -17.56
N GLU A 55 -19.43 -8.24 -16.24
CA GLU A 55 -18.34 -8.97 -15.57
C GLU A 55 -18.83 -10.21 -14.82
N GLY A 56 -20.14 -10.38 -14.60
CA GLY A 56 -20.69 -11.47 -13.81
C GLY A 56 -20.34 -11.41 -12.32
N THR A 57 -19.91 -10.25 -11.84
CA THR A 57 -19.57 -10.03 -10.42
C THR A 57 -20.16 -8.72 -9.90
N THR A 58 -20.43 -8.69 -8.59
CA THR A 58 -20.79 -7.46 -7.86
C THR A 58 -19.64 -6.93 -7.00
N ASP A 59 -18.50 -7.62 -7.05
CA ASP A 59 -17.32 -7.25 -6.30
C ASP A 59 -16.82 -5.87 -6.72
N GLN A 60 -16.16 -5.21 -5.78
CA GLN A 60 -15.48 -3.96 -6.07
C GLN A 60 -14.17 -4.26 -6.77
N ARG A 61 -13.89 -3.49 -7.82
CA ARG A 61 -12.54 -3.49 -8.40
C ARG A 61 -11.55 -3.08 -7.31
N GLY A 62 -10.47 -3.85 -7.19
CA GLY A 62 -9.36 -3.52 -6.30
C GLY A 62 -8.86 -2.12 -6.60
N ARG A 63 -8.62 -1.31 -5.56
CA ARG A 63 -7.98 -0.01 -5.75
C ARG A 63 -6.52 -0.24 -6.07
N SER A 64 -6.07 0.30 -7.18
CA SER A 64 -4.63 0.41 -7.45
C SER A 64 -3.99 1.30 -6.40
N HIS A 65 -2.85 0.86 -5.87
CA HIS A 65 -2.03 1.72 -5.03
C HIS A 65 -1.45 2.87 -5.87
N PRO A 66 -1.26 4.07 -5.28
CA PRO A 66 -0.51 5.12 -5.94
C PRO A 66 0.88 4.63 -6.39
N PRO A 67 1.42 5.14 -7.49
CA PRO A 67 2.75 4.77 -7.96
C PRO A 67 3.78 5.00 -6.85
N GLN A 68 4.67 4.03 -6.67
CA GLN A 68 5.75 4.14 -5.71
C GLN A 68 6.80 5.12 -6.23
N CYS A 69 7.35 5.92 -5.32
CA CYS A 69 8.43 6.87 -5.62
C CYS A 69 9.75 6.16 -5.97
N THR A 70 9.90 4.90 -5.59
CA THR A 70 11.10 4.09 -5.82
C THR A 70 10.77 2.94 -6.75
N THR A 71 11.75 2.56 -7.56
CA THR A 71 11.68 1.38 -8.42
C THR A 71 12.13 0.14 -7.66
N SER A 72 11.69 -1.04 -8.08
CA SER A 72 12.12 -2.30 -7.46
C SER A 72 13.64 -2.53 -7.56
N ARG A 73 14.32 -1.91 -8.53
CA ARG A 73 15.79 -1.96 -8.67
C ARG A 73 16.48 -1.16 -7.57
N GLU A 74 15.99 0.05 -7.33
CA GLU A 74 16.49 0.92 -6.27
C GLU A 74 16.27 0.29 -4.89
N ASP A 75 15.08 -0.26 -4.64
CA ASP A 75 14.77 -0.95 -3.38
C ASP A 75 15.75 -2.10 -3.10
N ARG A 76 16.05 -2.92 -4.12
CA ARG A 76 17.07 -3.99 -4.01
C ARG A 76 18.46 -3.43 -3.72
N GLN A 77 18.80 -2.28 -4.28
CA GLN A 77 20.07 -1.62 -4.00
C GLN A 77 20.13 -1.12 -2.55
N PHE A 78 19.04 -0.56 -2.01
CA PHE A 78 18.99 -0.11 -0.61
C PHE A 78 19.17 -1.26 0.34
N VAL A 79 18.47 -2.37 0.09
CA VAL A 79 18.60 -3.60 0.88
C VAL A 79 20.03 -4.09 0.86
N ARG A 80 20.66 -4.16 -0.33
CA ARG A 80 22.06 -4.60 -0.46
C ARG A 80 23.01 -3.69 0.34
N MET A 81 22.90 -2.37 0.17
CA MET A 81 23.76 -1.42 0.89
C MET A 81 23.58 -1.50 2.41
N ALA A 82 22.34 -1.60 2.89
CA ALA A 82 22.02 -1.70 4.31
C ALA A 82 22.46 -3.04 4.95
N VAL A 83 22.50 -4.12 4.17
CA VAL A 83 22.99 -5.43 4.63
C VAL A 83 24.51 -5.45 4.70
N THR A 84 25.20 -4.91 3.67
CA THR A 84 26.66 -4.87 3.61
C THR A 84 27.25 -3.97 4.71
N ASP A 85 26.69 -2.77 4.90
CA ASP A 85 27.09 -1.88 5.97
C ASP A 85 25.90 -1.48 6.84
N ARG A 86 25.80 -2.15 7.99
CA ARG A 86 24.73 -1.92 8.98
C ARG A 86 24.77 -0.54 9.64
N SER A 87 25.81 0.26 9.42
CA SER A 87 25.89 1.64 9.93
C SER A 87 25.32 2.70 8.98
N VAL A 88 25.01 2.31 7.74
CA VAL A 88 24.44 3.22 6.73
C VAL A 88 23.04 3.67 7.15
N THR A 89 22.80 4.97 7.06
CA THR A 89 21.51 5.58 7.42
C THR A 89 20.63 5.80 6.19
N SER A 90 19.31 5.96 6.40
CA SER A 90 18.40 6.28 5.29
C SER A 90 18.71 7.64 4.63
N ARG A 91 19.36 8.58 5.34
CA ARG A 91 19.76 9.87 4.78
C ARG A 91 20.98 9.74 3.87
N THR A 92 21.97 8.94 4.26
CA THR A 92 23.13 8.65 3.41
C THR A 92 22.73 7.87 2.16
N LEU A 93 21.74 6.97 2.26
CA LEU A 93 21.17 6.29 1.09
C LEU A 93 20.45 7.27 0.15
N ALA A 94 19.69 8.22 0.70
CA ALA A 94 19.00 9.25 -0.10
C ALA A 94 20.00 10.07 -0.92
N GLN A 95 21.06 10.56 -0.28
CA GLN A 95 22.12 11.32 -0.95
C GLN A 95 22.84 10.49 -2.02
N HIS A 96 23.09 9.21 -1.75
CA HIS A 96 23.70 8.32 -2.73
C HIS A 96 22.83 8.16 -3.99
N ILE A 97 21.52 7.93 -3.82
CA ILE A 97 20.59 7.81 -4.96
C ILE A 97 20.52 9.09 -5.75
N GLU A 98 20.38 10.22 -5.05
CA GLU A 98 20.31 11.54 -5.67
C GLU A 98 21.56 11.82 -6.51
N SER A 99 22.75 11.42 -6.03
CA SER A 99 23.99 11.56 -6.79
C SER A 99 24.09 10.67 -8.04
N VAL A 100 23.44 9.50 -8.03
CA VAL A 100 23.55 8.49 -9.11
C VAL A 100 22.45 8.64 -10.16
N THR A 101 21.23 8.98 -9.73
CA THR A 101 20.03 8.98 -10.57
C THR A 101 19.47 10.38 -10.81
N HIS A 102 20.01 11.41 -10.15
CA HIS A 102 19.46 12.77 -10.11
C HIS A 102 17.99 12.83 -9.65
N HIS A 103 17.50 11.77 -9.00
CA HIS A 103 16.17 11.70 -8.43
C HIS A 103 16.24 11.84 -6.91
N SER A 104 15.51 12.82 -6.36
CA SER A 104 15.49 13.07 -4.92
C SER A 104 14.46 12.18 -4.23
N VAL A 105 14.95 11.23 -3.42
CA VAL A 105 14.11 10.33 -2.63
C VAL A 105 14.20 10.71 -1.15
N SER A 106 13.05 10.87 -0.49
CA SER A 106 13.06 11.18 0.94
C SER A 106 13.62 10.02 1.77
N ALA A 107 14.37 10.34 2.84
CA ALA A 107 14.85 9.33 3.79
C ALA A 107 13.68 8.51 4.41
N ARG A 108 12.47 9.10 4.49
CA ARG A 108 11.26 8.40 4.96
C ARG A 108 10.82 7.31 3.99
N THR A 109 10.89 7.57 2.68
CA THR A 109 10.57 6.60 1.62
C THR A 109 11.52 5.41 1.69
N ILE A 110 12.83 5.66 1.75
CA ILE A 110 13.86 4.62 1.86
C ILE A 110 13.66 3.78 3.12
N ARG A 111 13.38 4.42 4.27
CA ARG A 111 13.11 3.68 5.51
C ARG A 111 11.86 2.80 5.41
N ARG A 112 10.81 3.23 4.69
CA ARG A 112 9.61 2.40 4.44
C ARG A 112 9.94 1.20 3.57
N SER A 113 10.69 1.40 2.49
CA SER A 113 11.18 0.34 1.60
C SER A 113 12.01 -0.70 2.37
N LEU A 114 13.01 -0.26 3.15
CA LEU A 114 13.82 -1.15 4.00
C LEU A 114 12.97 -1.95 4.99
N LYS A 115 11.98 -1.32 5.65
CA LYS A 115 11.05 -2.00 6.55
C LYS A 115 10.19 -3.03 5.84
N GLN A 116 9.71 -2.72 4.64
CA GLN A 116 8.94 -3.66 3.81
C GLN A 116 9.78 -4.89 3.45
N SER A 117 11.10 -4.71 3.28
CA SER A 117 12.06 -5.81 3.12
C SER A 117 12.53 -6.45 4.44
N GLY A 118 11.91 -6.12 5.57
CA GLY A 118 12.23 -6.71 6.89
C GLY A 118 13.46 -6.11 7.59
N LEU A 119 14.07 -5.06 7.03
CA LEU A 119 15.21 -4.38 7.64
C LEU A 119 14.75 -3.24 8.55
N SER A 120 15.21 -3.28 9.80
CA SER A 120 14.98 -2.23 10.78
C SER A 120 16.30 -1.87 11.48
N ALA A 121 16.40 -0.62 11.93
CA ALA A 121 17.53 -0.19 12.73
C ALA A 121 17.55 -1.01 14.03
N ARG A 122 18.64 -1.73 14.29
CA ARG A 122 18.83 -2.39 15.59
C ARG A 122 19.51 -1.43 16.54
N ARG A 123 19.04 -1.39 17.79
CA ARG A 123 19.86 -0.87 18.89
C ARG A 123 21.04 -1.83 19.07
N PRO A 124 22.30 -1.36 19.03
CA PRO A 124 23.41 -2.22 19.38
C PRO A 124 23.21 -2.72 20.82
N LEU A 125 23.35 -4.03 21.02
CA LEU A 125 23.45 -4.58 22.37
C LEU A 125 24.62 -3.88 23.05
N LEU A 126 24.42 -3.42 24.29
CA LEU A 126 25.42 -2.69 25.07
C LEU A 126 26.71 -3.52 25.20
N GLY A 127 27.62 -3.31 24.27
CA GLY A 127 28.94 -3.91 24.20
C GLY A 127 29.89 -2.87 23.64
N ARG A 128 31.19 -3.02 23.93
CA ARG A 128 32.22 -2.09 23.43
C ARG A 128 32.00 -1.89 21.92
N PRO A 129 31.78 -0.65 21.44
CA PRO A 129 31.62 -0.42 20.02
C PRO A 129 32.88 -0.93 19.33
N PHE A 130 32.73 -1.82 18.36
CA PHE A 130 33.78 -2.10 17.41
C PHE A 130 34.11 -0.78 16.71
N THR A 131 35.16 -0.11 17.17
CA THR A 131 35.59 1.17 16.60
C THR A 131 36.01 0.93 15.16
N GLN A 132 36.00 1.98 14.33
CA GLN A 132 36.42 1.88 12.91
C GLN A 132 37.81 1.25 12.76
N ASN A 133 38.67 1.44 13.76
CA ASN A 133 40.00 0.84 13.84
C ASN A 133 39.96 -0.69 13.94
N HIS A 134 38.97 -1.27 14.62
CA HIS A 134 38.82 -2.71 14.75
C HIS A 134 38.36 -3.39 13.45
N ARG A 135 37.77 -2.63 12.50
CA ARG A 135 37.42 -3.15 11.17
C ARG A 135 38.61 -3.16 10.20
N ARG A 136 39.65 -2.35 10.48
CA ARG A 136 40.84 -2.20 9.62
C ARG A 136 41.98 -3.14 9.99
N LEU A 137 42.03 -3.57 11.25
CA LEU A 137 43.12 -4.41 11.75
C LEU A 137 42.70 -5.89 11.73
N PRO A 138 43.56 -6.80 11.25
CA PRO A 138 43.34 -8.23 11.41
C PRO A 138 43.28 -8.59 12.90
N PRO A 139 42.49 -9.61 13.30
CA PRO A 139 42.39 -10.00 14.70
C PRO A 139 43.79 -10.33 15.24
N PRO A 140 44.12 -9.93 16.49
CA PRO A 140 45.40 -10.26 17.08
C PRO A 140 45.54 -11.78 17.09
N MET A 141 46.58 -12.30 16.45
CA MET A 141 46.93 -13.70 16.57
C MET A 141 47.32 -13.96 18.02
N VAL A 142 46.44 -14.67 18.74
CA VAL A 142 46.71 -15.16 20.09
C VAL A 142 47.84 -16.17 19.95
N ARG A 143 48.95 -15.94 20.66
CA ARG A 143 50.09 -16.86 20.77
C ARG A 143 49.70 -18.14 21.50
#